data_AF-A0A7V9C1B6-F1
#
_entry.id   AF-A0A7V9C1B6-F1
#
_cell.length_a   1.000
_cell.length_b   1.000
_cell.length_c   1.000
_cell.angle_alpha   90.00
_cell.angle_beta   90.00
_cell.angle_gamma   90.00
#
_symmetry.space_group_name_H-M   'P 1'
#
loop_
_entity.id
_entity.type
_entity.pdbx_description
1 polymer ?
#
loop_
_entity_poly.entity_id
_entity_poly.type
_entity_poly.pdbx_seq_one_letter_code
_entity_poly.pdbx_strand_id
1 'polypeptide(L)'
;MGIDRKLQDLLILVYAAQAKRSFWLGDSPYTQTKLGAIPDDCELREQKLPDEKTWEVARSRAAAVFGLAPGSLRTASEVARLTKDLKEQSAGFREGAGRLISVVDVCLQRVGLERDESGRWQATNHGLELVNGLVDADDDAVIDVLAKAAIDPSAQAVGTTLRRSALTAAALENDGWPVLEKMLGLADQNPEAAAIRDRTLDLFKHDEYASPEGGRLAALVGKAAELLATLATPAQPGPGPPPGWPTPVPTPPGFTRVDAGRKEHLDPDAATAELERLRDLVARDAALRLTLDWIVEREDDA
;
A
#
# COMPACT_ATOMS: atom_id res chain seq x y z
N MET A 1 -28.89 -52.46 -39.45
CA MET A 1 -28.37 -51.25 -40.12
C MET A 1 -28.45 -50.11 -39.11
N GLY A 2 -27.32 -49.64 -38.59
CA GLY A 2 -27.26 -48.49 -37.70
C GLY A 2 -27.10 -47.20 -38.49
N ILE A 3 -27.39 -46.06 -37.85
CA ILE A 3 -27.10 -44.74 -38.40
C ILE A 3 -25.57 -44.57 -38.53
N ASP A 4 -25.11 -43.89 -39.59
CA ASP A 4 -23.68 -43.57 -39.75
C ASP A 4 -23.20 -42.71 -38.58
N ARG A 5 -21.97 -42.94 -38.08
CA ARG A 5 -21.45 -42.26 -36.89
C ARG A 5 -21.41 -40.74 -37.06
N LYS A 6 -21.04 -40.23 -38.24
CA LYS A 6 -21.02 -38.78 -38.47
C LYS A 6 -22.43 -38.20 -38.48
N LEU A 7 -23.41 -38.96 -38.97
CA LEU A 7 -24.82 -38.54 -38.98
C LEU A 7 -25.42 -38.56 -37.56
N GLN A 8 -25.07 -39.56 -36.74
CA GLN A 8 -25.40 -39.58 -35.31
C GLN A 8 -24.84 -38.35 -34.59
N ASP A 9 -23.54 -38.09 -34.74
CA ASP A 9 -22.89 -36.96 -34.09
C ASP A 9 -23.47 -35.62 -34.55
N LEU A 10 -23.83 -35.49 -35.83
CA LEU A 10 -24.51 -34.30 -36.36
C LEU A 10 -25.86 -34.06 -35.66
N LEU A 11 -26.68 -35.11 -35.51
CA LEU A 11 -27.97 -35.02 -34.82
C LEU A 11 -27.79 -34.61 -33.36
N ILE A 12 -26.81 -35.20 -32.67
CA ILE A 12 -26.50 -34.88 -31.27
C ILE A 12 -26.04 -33.43 -31.14
N LEU A 13 -25.17 -32.93 -32.04
CA LEU A 13 -24.69 -31.54 -32.04
C LEU A 13 -25.81 -30.54 -32.31
N VAL A 14 -26.68 -30.82 -33.29
CA VAL A 14 -27.83 -29.96 -33.61
C VAL A 14 -28.81 -29.94 -32.44
N TYR A 15 -29.13 -31.09 -31.85
CA TYR A 15 -30.00 -31.16 -30.68
C TYR A 15 -29.40 -30.41 -29.48
N ALA A 16 -28.11 -30.62 -29.18
CA ALA A 16 -27.42 -29.91 -28.10
C ALA A 16 -27.46 -28.39 -28.30
N ALA A 17 -27.24 -27.91 -29.52
CA ALA A 17 -27.33 -26.49 -29.85
C ALA A 17 -28.77 -25.93 -29.69
N GLN A 18 -29.79 -26.67 -30.17
CA GLN A 18 -31.19 -26.26 -30.06
C GLN A 18 -31.70 -26.27 -28.61
N ALA A 19 -31.37 -27.33 -27.87
CA ALA A 19 -31.80 -27.55 -26.49
C ALA A 19 -30.88 -26.87 -25.46
N LYS A 20 -29.88 -26.08 -25.90
CA LYS A 20 -28.90 -25.38 -25.05
C LYS A 20 -28.21 -26.31 -24.05
N ARG A 21 -27.84 -27.51 -24.51
CA ARG A 21 -27.13 -28.51 -23.71
C ARG A 21 -25.64 -28.51 -24.02
N SER A 22 -24.86 -28.84 -23.00
CA SER A 22 -23.42 -28.96 -23.09
C SER A 22 -23.00 -30.41 -22.94
N PHE A 23 -21.89 -30.75 -23.58
CA PHE A 23 -21.31 -32.08 -23.56
C PHE A 23 -20.44 -32.25 -22.31
N TRP A 24 -20.60 -33.37 -21.62
CA TRP A 24 -19.83 -33.74 -20.43
C TRP A 24 -19.27 -35.15 -20.59
N LEU A 25 -18.07 -35.37 -20.08
CA LEU A 25 -17.45 -36.70 -20.02
C LEU A 25 -17.05 -36.95 -18.56
N GLY A 26 -17.77 -37.84 -17.88
CA GLY A 26 -17.71 -37.95 -16.43
C GLY A 26 -18.12 -36.64 -15.74
N ASP A 27 -17.23 -36.10 -14.91
CA ASP A 27 -17.45 -34.86 -14.15
C ASP A 27 -16.81 -33.62 -14.80
N SER A 28 -16.31 -33.74 -16.04
CA SER A 28 -15.65 -32.62 -16.74
C SER A 28 -16.39 -32.21 -18.03
N PRO A 29 -16.46 -30.91 -18.35
CA PRO A 29 -16.98 -30.45 -19.64
C PRO A 29 -16.14 -31.01 -20.80
N TYR A 30 -16.81 -31.51 -21.84
CA TYR A 30 -16.18 -32.02 -23.06
C TYR A 30 -16.34 -31.01 -24.20
N THR A 31 -15.26 -30.28 -24.51
CA THR A 31 -15.28 -29.20 -25.53
C THR A 31 -14.74 -29.63 -26.89
N GLN A 32 -14.23 -30.86 -27.01
CA GLN A 32 -13.61 -31.38 -28.25
C GLN A 32 -14.63 -32.06 -29.19
N THR A 33 -15.85 -31.53 -29.27
CA THR A 33 -16.93 -32.13 -30.06
C THR A 33 -16.67 -32.00 -31.56
N LYS A 34 -16.09 -33.03 -32.17
CA LYS A 34 -15.89 -33.15 -33.61
C LYS A 34 -16.80 -34.22 -34.19
N LEU A 35 -17.28 -33.99 -35.42
CA LEU A 35 -18.06 -34.97 -36.17
C LEU A 35 -17.30 -36.29 -36.32
N GLY A 36 -17.90 -37.38 -35.86
CA GLY A 36 -17.33 -38.72 -35.88
C GLY A 36 -16.46 -39.07 -34.67
N ALA A 37 -16.36 -38.18 -33.68
CA ALA A 37 -15.43 -38.32 -32.54
C ALA A 37 -16.06 -37.94 -31.19
N ILE A 38 -17.39 -37.79 -31.11
CA ILE A 38 -18.07 -37.62 -29.81
C ILE A 38 -18.01 -38.96 -29.08
N PRO A 39 -17.50 -39.07 -27.84
CA PRO A 39 -17.49 -40.32 -27.08
C PRO A 39 -18.91 -40.83 -26.77
N ASP A 40 -19.10 -42.16 -26.70
CA ASP A 40 -20.41 -42.77 -26.44
C ASP A 40 -20.91 -42.55 -25.01
N ASP A 41 -19.99 -42.38 -24.07
CA ASP A 41 -20.22 -42.05 -22.67
C ASP A 41 -20.38 -40.54 -22.42
N CYS A 42 -20.45 -39.74 -23.49
CA CYS A 42 -20.64 -38.31 -23.39
C CYS A 42 -22.12 -37.97 -23.08
N GLU A 43 -22.34 -37.21 -22.02
CA GLU A 43 -23.67 -36.81 -21.56
C GLU A 43 -24.02 -35.39 -22.00
N LEU A 44 -25.27 -35.19 -22.41
CA LEU A 44 -25.83 -33.86 -22.67
C LEU A 44 -26.53 -33.33 -21.41
N ARG A 45 -25.88 -32.42 -20.71
CA ARG A 45 -26.44 -31.76 -19.52
C ARG A 45 -27.02 -30.40 -19.89
N GLU A 46 -28.16 -30.06 -19.29
CA GLU A 46 -28.72 -28.72 -19.41
C GLU A 46 -27.81 -27.77 -18.62
N GLN A 47 -27.09 -26.90 -19.32
CA GLN A 47 -26.28 -25.88 -18.68
C GLN A 47 -27.14 -24.63 -18.56
N LYS A 48 -27.35 -24.18 -17.32
CA LYS A 48 -28.05 -22.92 -17.07
C LYS A 48 -27.17 -21.78 -17.57
N LEU A 49 -27.35 -21.41 -18.83
CA LEU A 49 -26.68 -20.25 -19.39
C LEU A 49 -27.20 -18.99 -18.67
N PRO A 50 -26.35 -17.96 -18.47
CA PRO A 50 -26.80 -16.67 -17.95
C PRO A 50 -27.90 -16.11 -18.85
N ASP A 51 -28.74 -15.23 -18.34
CA ASP A 51 -29.65 -14.48 -19.20
C ASP A 51 -28.87 -13.47 -20.08
N GLU A 52 -29.52 -12.95 -21.12
CA GLU A 52 -28.89 -12.07 -22.10
C GLU A 52 -28.34 -10.78 -21.47
N LYS A 53 -29.08 -10.20 -20.51
CA LYS A 53 -28.68 -8.95 -19.85
C LYS A 53 -27.46 -9.20 -18.98
N THR A 54 -27.47 -10.29 -18.22
CA THR A 54 -26.35 -10.70 -17.37
C THR A 54 -25.10 -10.99 -18.21
N TRP A 55 -25.26 -11.66 -19.36
CA TRP A 55 -24.15 -11.93 -20.28
C TRP A 55 -23.52 -10.64 -20.83
N GLU A 56 -24.31 -9.70 -21.36
CA GLU A 56 -23.78 -8.45 -21.91
C GLU A 56 -23.09 -7.59 -20.85
N VAL A 57 -23.64 -7.52 -19.63
CA VAL A 57 -23.00 -6.81 -18.50
C VAL A 57 -21.66 -7.47 -18.15
N ALA A 58 -21.63 -8.81 -18.02
CA ALA A 58 -20.41 -9.54 -17.74
C ALA A 58 -19.34 -9.34 -18.82
N ARG A 59 -19.72 -9.36 -20.11
CA ARG A 59 -18.80 -9.09 -21.22
C ARG A 59 -18.19 -7.70 -21.15
N SER A 60 -19.03 -6.68 -20.92
CA SER A 60 -18.57 -5.30 -20.78
C SER A 60 -17.59 -5.13 -19.62
N ARG A 61 -17.90 -5.74 -18.47
CA ARG A 61 -17.04 -5.70 -17.27
C ARG A 61 -15.76 -6.51 -17.44
N ALA A 62 -15.81 -7.67 -18.10
CA ALA A 62 -14.64 -8.46 -18.43
C ALA A 62 -13.65 -7.67 -19.29
N ALA A 63 -14.15 -6.92 -20.27
CA ALA A 63 -13.31 -6.03 -21.08
C ALA A 63 -12.72 -4.88 -20.27
N ALA A 64 -13.53 -4.19 -19.47
CA ALA A 64 -13.08 -3.00 -18.74
C ALA A 64 -12.13 -3.31 -17.56
N VAL A 65 -12.43 -4.34 -16.77
CA VAL A 65 -11.65 -4.71 -15.59
C VAL A 65 -10.45 -5.57 -15.99
N PHE A 66 -10.71 -6.65 -16.73
CA PHE A 66 -9.74 -7.72 -16.98
C PHE A 66 -9.02 -7.59 -18.34
N GLY A 67 -9.56 -6.79 -19.27
CA GLY A 67 -9.04 -6.69 -20.64
C GLY A 67 -9.42 -7.89 -21.51
N LEU A 68 -10.38 -8.71 -21.09
CA LEU A 68 -10.84 -9.88 -21.80
C LEU A 68 -11.92 -9.50 -22.82
N ALA A 69 -11.85 -10.06 -24.04
CA ALA A 69 -12.80 -9.77 -25.12
C ALA A 69 -13.62 -11.01 -25.48
N PRO A 70 -14.59 -11.44 -24.65
CA PRO A 70 -15.49 -12.54 -24.97
C PRO A 70 -16.38 -12.23 -26.18
N GLY A 71 -16.69 -13.26 -26.97
CA GLY A 71 -17.56 -13.16 -28.14
C GLY A 71 -18.97 -12.74 -27.77
N SER A 72 -19.71 -12.17 -28.73
CA SER A 72 -21.08 -11.68 -28.49
C SER A 72 -22.11 -12.79 -28.33
N LEU A 73 -21.85 -13.98 -28.84
CA LEU A 73 -22.80 -15.07 -28.78
C LEU A 73 -22.77 -15.73 -27.39
N ARG A 74 -23.94 -15.76 -26.73
CA ARG A 74 -24.17 -16.45 -25.46
C ARG A 74 -24.26 -17.97 -25.64
N THR A 75 -23.12 -18.59 -25.89
CA THR A 75 -22.98 -20.05 -26.05
C THR A 75 -22.30 -20.68 -24.84
N ALA A 76 -22.53 -21.97 -24.60
CA ALA A 76 -21.87 -22.71 -23.52
C ALA A 76 -20.34 -22.63 -23.60
N SER A 77 -19.77 -22.73 -24.79
CA SER A 77 -18.32 -22.65 -25.02
C SER A 77 -17.76 -21.27 -24.69
N GLU A 78 -18.46 -20.20 -25.05
CA GLU A 78 -18.05 -18.81 -24.74
C GLU A 78 -18.16 -18.53 -23.24
N VAL A 79 -19.21 -19.00 -22.58
CA VAL A 79 -19.38 -18.90 -21.12
C VAL A 79 -18.26 -19.66 -20.40
N ALA A 80 -18.01 -20.92 -20.79
CA ALA A 80 -16.96 -21.73 -20.17
C ALA A 80 -15.55 -21.13 -20.36
N ARG A 81 -15.25 -20.61 -21.55
CA ARG A 81 -13.97 -19.92 -21.80
C ARG A 81 -13.83 -18.69 -20.91
N LEU A 82 -14.84 -17.83 -20.87
CA LEU A 82 -14.79 -16.62 -20.05
C LEU A 82 -14.68 -16.95 -18.55
N THR A 83 -15.44 -17.93 -18.06
CA THR A 83 -15.35 -18.42 -16.67
C THR A 83 -13.92 -18.85 -16.33
N LYS A 84 -13.29 -19.64 -17.20
CA LYS A 84 -11.91 -20.10 -17.01
C LYS A 84 -10.93 -18.93 -16.97
N ASP A 85 -10.98 -18.05 -17.98
CA ASP A 85 -10.06 -16.91 -18.09
C ASP A 85 -10.19 -15.98 -16.87
N LEU A 86 -11.42 -15.73 -16.40
CA LEU A 86 -11.70 -14.92 -15.21
C LEU A 86 -11.12 -15.55 -13.94
N LYS A 87 -11.31 -16.85 -13.73
CA LYS A 87 -10.77 -17.56 -12.56
C LYS A 87 -9.24 -17.54 -12.55
N GLU A 88 -8.61 -17.85 -13.68
CA GLU A 88 -7.15 -17.85 -13.81
C GLU A 88 -6.56 -16.47 -13.52
N GLN A 89 -7.11 -15.42 -14.15
CA GLN A 89 -6.60 -14.06 -13.96
C GLN A 89 -6.88 -13.52 -12.54
N SER A 90 -8.05 -13.83 -11.98
CA SER A 90 -8.41 -13.42 -10.60
C SER A 90 -7.52 -14.08 -9.56
N ALA A 91 -7.19 -15.36 -9.74
CA ALA A 91 -6.24 -16.05 -8.85
C ALA A 91 -4.85 -15.37 -8.87
N GLY A 92 -4.39 -14.90 -10.04
CA GLY A 92 -3.14 -14.16 -10.17
C GLY A 92 -3.14 -12.78 -9.50
N PHE A 93 -4.30 -12.14 -9.34
CA PHE A 93 -4.40 -10.82 -8.69
C PHE A 93 -4.66 -10.87 -7.19
N ARG A 94 -5.20 -11.97 -6.67
CA ARG A 94 -5.69 -12.10 -5.28
C ARG A 94 -4.66 -11.69 -4.23
N GLU A 95 -3.43 -12.20 -4.30
CA GLU A 95 -2.38 -11.88 -3.32
C GLU A 95 -1.99 -10.39 -3.35
N GLY A 96 -1.73 -9.86 -4.54
CA GLY A 96 -1.35 -8.45 -4.71
C GLY A 96 -2.43 -7.50 -4.24
N ALA A 97 -3.70 -7.77 -4.56
CA ALA A 97 -4.84 -6.99 -4.11
C ALA A 97 -5.03 -7.05 -2.59
N GLY A 98 -4.88 -8.24 -1.98
CA GLY A 98 -4.94 -8.43 -0.53
C GLY A 98 -3.84 -7.67 0.22
N ARG A 99 -2.62 -7.66 -0.33
CA ARG A 99 -1.53 -6.84 0.21
C ARG A 99 -1.84 -5.35 0.09
N LEU A 100 -2.29 -4.91 -1.09
CA LEU A 100 -2.57 -3.50 -1.34
C LEU A 100 -3.64 -2.94 -0.40
N ILE A 101 -4.75 -3.66 -0.15
CA ILE A 101 -5.80 -3.15 0.74
C ILE A 101 -5.28 -2.94 2.16
N SER A 102 -4.45 -3.87 2.64
CA SER A 102 -3.83 -3.79 3.98
C SER A 102 -2.93 -2.57 4.11
N VAL A 103 -2.13 -2.29 3.07
CA VAL A 103 -1.24 -1.12 3.03
C VAL A 103 -2.04 0.19 2.91
N VAL A 104 -3.07 0.24 2.05
CA VAL A 104 -3.90 1.43 1.89
C VAL A 104 -4.63 1.76 3.18
N ASP A 105 -5.18 0.78 3.90
CA ASP A 105 -5.81 1.01 5.21
C ASP A 105 -4.84 1.69 6.21
N VAL A 106 -3.59 1.20 6.29
CA VAL A 106 -2.57 1.82 7.15
C VAL A 106 -2.24 3.24 6.69
N CYS A 107 -2.11 3.48 5.38
CA CYS A 107 -1.83 4.80 4.84
C CYS A 107 -2.96 5.79 5.12
N LEU A 108 -4.23 5.37 5.00
CA LEU A 108 -5.39 6.20 5.31
C LEU A 108 -5.39 6.66 6.78
N GLN A 109 -5.07 5.75 7.71
CA GLN A 109 -4.94 6.08 9.13
C GLN A 109 -3.85 7.12 9.37
N ARG A 110 -2.69 7.00 8.69
CA ARG A 110 -1.59 7.97 8.82
C ARG A 110 -1.96 9.37 8.35
N VAL A 111 -2.77 9.47 7.31
CA VAL A 111 -3.17 10.76 6.73
C VAL A 111 -4.50 11.29 7.29
N GLY A 112 -5.18 10.52 8.14
CA GLY A 112 -6.45 10.90 8.74
C GLY A 112 -7.60 11.02 7.74
N LEU A 113 -7.63 10.14 6.72
CA LEU A 113 -8.68 10.11 5.70
C LEU A 113 -9.58 8.88 5.91
N GLU A 114 -10.90 9.07 5.84
CA GLU A 114 -11.84 7.96 5.96
C GLU A 114 -11.93 7.14 4.65
N ARG A 115 -12.41 5.89 4.76
CA ARG A 115 -12.47 4.95 3.63
C ARG A 115 -13.40 5.41 2.51
N ASP A 116 -14.52 6.03 2.87
CA ASP A 116 -15.52 6.55 1.94
C ASP A 116 -15.03 7.80 1.18
N GLU A 117 -14.07 8.54 1.74
CA GLU A 117 -13.41 9.65 1.09
C GLU A 117 -12.28 9.22 0.12
N SER A 118 -11.89 7.94 0.12
CA SER A 118 -10.79 7.42 -0.69
C SER A 118 -11.28 6.59 -1.88
N GLY A 119 -11.23 7.17 -3.08
CA GLY A 119 -11.46 6.43 -4.33
C GLY A 119 -10.48 5.28 -4.53
N ARG A 120 -9.23 5.42 -4.04
CA ARG A 120 -8.23 4.34 -4.08
C ARG A 120 -8.61 3.16 -3.21
N TRP A 121 -9.10 3.42 -1.99
CA TRP A 121 -9.57 2.37 -1.11
C TRP A 121 -10.77 1.66 -1.72
N GLN A 122 -11.75 2.41 -2.25
CA GLN A 122 -12.92 1.85 -2.94
C GLN A 122 -12.52 0.93 -4.11
N ALA A 123 -11.63 1.39 -5.00
CA ALA A 123 -11.13 0.60 -6.12
C ALA A 123 -10.41 -0.67 -5.67
N THR A 124 -9.60 -0.57 -4.62
CA THR A 124 -8.85 -1.70 -4.07
C THR A 124 -9.78 -2.71 -3.38
N ASN A 125 -10.73 -2.23 -2.57
CA ASN A 125 -11.67 -3.06 -1.83
C ASN A 125 -12.60 -3.82 -2.79
N HIS A 126 -13.27 -3.11 -3.71
CA HIS A 126 -14.14 -3.74 -4.71
C HIS A 126 -13.36 -4.64 -5.67
N GLY A 127 -12.12 -4.28 -6.00
CA GLY A 127 -11.23 -5.17 -6.76
C GLY A 127 -10.95 -6.48 -6.02
N LEU A 128 -10.61 -6.41 -4.73
CA LEU A 128 -10.34 -7.58 -3.91
C LEU A 128 -11.60 -8.46 -3.72
N GLU A 129 -12.74 -7.85 -3.42
CA GLU A 129 -14.03 -8.53 -3.32
C GLU A 129 -14.39 -9.24 -4.62
N LEU A 130 -14.19 -8.58 -5.76
CA LEU A 130 -14.44 -9.17 -7.08
C LEU A 130 -13.53 -10.37 -7.34
N VAL A 131 -12.22 -10.25 -7.18
CA VAL A 131 -11.31 -11.38 -7.45
C VAL A 131 -11.52 -12.53 -6.48
N ASN A 132 -11.87 -12.25 -5.22
CA ASN A 132 -12.23 -13.30 -4.28
C ASN A 132 -13.51 -14.02 -4.69
N GLY A 133 -14.56 -13.25 -5.00
CA GLY A 133 -15.84 -13.80 -5.45
C GLY A 133 -15.70 -14.66 -6.71
N LEU A 134 -14.86 -14.25 -7.68
CA LEU A 134 -14.67 -15.01 -8.92
C LEU A 134 -13.92 -16.32 -8.71
N VAL A 135 -12.89 -16.33 -7.84
CA VAL A 135 -12.11 -17.54 -7.59
C VAL A 135 -12.88 -18.53 -6.72
N ASP A 136 -13.66 -18.05 -5.75
CA ASP A 136 -14.39 -18.91 -4.81
C ASP A 136 -15.73 -19.40 -5.36
N ALA A 137 -16.27 -18.78 -6.41
CA ALA A 137 -17.53 -19.17 -7.04
C ALA A 137 -17.42 -20.51 -7.80
N ASP A 138 -18.50 -21.27 -7.80
CA ASP A 138 -18.70 -22.39 -8.72
C ASP A 138 -18.73 -21.89 -10.18
N ASP A 139 -18.33 -22.74 -11.12
CA ASP A 139 -18.15 -22.36 -12.53
C ASP A 139 -19.41 -21.78 -13.19
N ASP A 140 -20.60 -22.22 -12.77
CA ASP A 140 -21.89 -21.74 -13.24
C ASP A 140 -22.33 -20.40 -12.62
N ALA A 141 -21.69 -19.98 -11.53
CA ALA A 141 -21.97 -18.73 -10.83
C ALA A 141 -21.00 -17.58 -11.21
N VAL A 142 -19.84 -17.87 -11.80
CA VAL A 142 -18.79 -16.87 -12.10
C VAL A 142 -19.30 -15.69 -12.92
N ILE A 143 -20.08 -15.94 -13.98
CA ILE A 143 -20.63 -14.87 -14.82
C ILE A 143 -21.59 -13.97 -14.05
N ASP A 144 -22.43 -14.58 -13.21
CA ASP A 144 -23.38 -13.87 -12.36
C ASP A 144 -22.66 -13.01 -11.31
N VAL A 145 -21.59 -13.53 -10.71
CA VAL A 145 -20.73 -12.80 -9.77
C VAL A 145 -20.14 -11.57 -10.44
N LEU A 146 -19.52 -11.73 -11.62
CA LEU A 146 -18.95 -10.60 -12.37
C LEU A 146 -20.01 -9.54 -12.69
N ALA A 147 -21.20 -9.97 -13.13
CA ALA A 147 -22.27 -9.07 -13.54
C ALA A 147 -22.90 -8.29 -12.36
N LYS A 148 -22.91 -8.88 -11.16
CA LYS A 148 -23.54 -8.30 -9.95
C LYS A 148 -22.56 -7.58 -9.03
N ALA A 149 -21.26 -7.77 -9.21
CA ALA A 149 -20.23 -7.16 -8.37
C ALA A 149 -20.41 -5.63 -8.25
N ALA A 150 -20.13 -5.09 -7.06
CA ALA A 150 -19.90 -3.67 -6.88
C ALA A 150 -18.58 -3.28 -7.57
N ILE A 151 -18.59 -2.18 -8.31
CA ILE A 151 -17.44 -1.74 -9.11
C ILE A 151 -17.37 -0.21 -9.03
N ASP A 152 -16.86 0.26 -7.90
CA ASP A 152 -16.59 1.68 -7.68
C ASP A 152 -15.09 1.94 -7.58
N PRO A 153 -14.61 3.13 -7.98
CA PRO A 153 -15.39 4.22 -8.61
C PRO A 153 -15.70 3.98 -10.10
N SER A 154 -15.02 3.03 -10.74
CA SER A 154 -15.33 2.57 -12.10
C SER A 154 -14.69 1.22 -12.41
N ALA A 155 -15.16 0.55 -13.46
CA ALA A 155 -14.57 -0.72 -13.93
C ALA A 155 -13.12 -0.57 -14.39
N GLN A 156 -12.81 0.57 -15.00
CA GLN A 156 -11.45 0.92 -15.35
C GLN A 156 -10.62 0.98 -14.07
N ALA A 157 -11.04 1.80 -13.07
CA ALA A 157 -10.37 2.03 -11.76
C ALA A 157 -9.94 0.71 -11.11
N VAL A 158 -10.93 -0.17 -10.93
CA VAL A 158 -10.72 -1.50 -10.37
C VAL A 158 -9.73 -2.30 -11.21
N GLY A 159 -9.88 -2.33 -12.54
CA GLY A 159 -9.00 -3.08 -13.42
C GLY A 159 -7.53 -2.65 -13.36
N THR A 160 -7.25 -1.34 -13.32
CA THR A 160 -5.87 -0.85 -13.20
C THR A 160 -5.31 -1.10 -11.81
N THR A 161 -6.10 -0.88 -10.77
CA THR A 161 -5.73 -1.16 -9.39
C THR A 161 -5.31 -2.62 -9.23
N LEU A 162 -6.10 -3.57 -9.75
CA LEU A 162 -5.75 -5.00 -9.74
C LEU A 162 -4.43 -5.30 -10.45
N ARG A 163 -4.26 -4.79 -11.68
CA ARG A 163 -3.03 -4.98 -12.48
C ARG A 163 -1.78 -4.41 -11.82
N ARG A 164 -1.91 -3.32 -11.05
CA ARG A 164 -0.80 -2.60 -10.42
C ARG A 164 -0.63 -2.93 -8.95
N SER A 165 -1.50 -3.75 -8.39
CA SER A 165 -1.64 -3.96 -6.94
C SER A 165 -0.31 -4.21 -6.21
N ALA A 166 0.51 -5.15 -6.69
CA ALA A 166 1.80 -5.46 -6.10
C ALA A 166 2.81 -4.28 -6.19
N LEU A 167 2.85 -3.59 -7.33
CA LEU A 167 3.75 -2.44 -7.54
C LEU A 167 3.35 -1.26 -6.66
N THR A 168 2.05 -0.96 -6.59
CA THR A 168 1.52 0.13 -5.78
C THR A 168 1.67 -0.18 -4.28
N ALA A 169 1.45 -1.42 -3.85
CA ALA A 169 1.68 -1.83 -2.46
C ALA A 169 3.15 -1.59 -2.06
N ALA A 170 4.09 -2.06 -2.87
CA ALA A 170 5.52 -1.86 -2.62
C ALA A 170 5.91 -0.37 -2.61
N ALA A 171 5.31 0.46 -3.46
CA ALA A 171 5.57 1.90 -3.47
C ALA A 171 5.04 2.61 -2.21
N LEU A 172 3.90 2.16 -1.67
CA LEU A 172 3.30 2.72 -0.46
C LEU A 172 4.00 2.26 0.83
N GLU A 173 4.65 1.11 0.85
CA GLU A 173 5.42 0.58 2.00
C GLU A 173 6.79 1.24 2.23
N ASN A 174 7.00 2.47 1.74
CA ASN A 174 8.29 3.17 1.89
C ASN A 174 8.51 3.79 3.29
N ASP A 175 9.75 4.13 3.62
CA ASP A 175 10.13 4.74 4.91
C ASP A 175 9.91 6.27 4.98
N GLY A 176 9.33 6.89 3.94
CA GLY A 176 9.12 8.34 3.85
C GLY A 176 7.90 8.87 4.61
N TRP A 177 7.07 7.99 5.17
CA TRP A 177 5.84 8.37 5.87
C TRP A 177 6.04 9.31 7.08
N PRO A 178 7.03 9.11 7.97
CA PRO A 178 7.23 10.01 9.10
C PRO A 178 7.48 11.46 8.69
N VAL A 179 8.11 11.66 7.52
CA VAL A 179 8.36 13.00 6.96
C VAL A 179 7.04 13.64 6.51
N LEU A 180 6.17 12.88 5.84
CA LEU A 180 4.85 13.35 5.43
C LEU A 180 3.95 13.62 6.63
N GLU A 181 3.92 12.72 7.62
CA GLU A 181 3.20 12.91 8.90
C GLU A 181 3.60 14.21 9.60
N LYS A 182 4.88 14.60 9.51
CA LYS A 182 5.34 15.88 10.03
C LYS A 182 4.74 17.07 9.27
N MET A 183 4.57 16.98 7.95
CA MET A 183 3.89 18.00 7.14
C MET A 183 2.43 18.14 7.53
N LEU A 184 1.74 17.01 7.82
CA LEU A 184 0.37 17.05 8.32
C LEU A 184 0.26 17.88 9.61
N GLY A 185 1.16 17.68 10.56
CA GLY A 185 1.18 18.44 11.81
C GLY A 185 1.58 19.92 11.68
N LEU A 186 2.24 20.30 10.59
CA LEU A 186 2.65 21.68 10.32
C LEU A 186 1.70 22.43 9.39
N ALA A 187 0.70 21.74 8.79
CA ALA A 187 -0.15 22.29 7.75
C ALA A 187 -0.91 23.56 8.17
N ASP A 188 -1.35 23.65 9.43
CA ASP A 188 -2.08 24.83 9.92
C ASP A 188 -1.19 26.07 10.10
N GLN A 189 0.12 25.87 10.18
CA GLN A 189 1.11 26.91 10.50
C GLN A 189 2.01 27.25 9.31
N ASN A 190 2.05 26.39 8.29
CA ASN A 190 2.92 26.55 7.12
C ASN A 190 2.16 26.23 5.82
N PRO A 191 2.00 27.20 4.90
CA PRO A 191 1.24 27.00 3.67
C PRO A 191 1.90 26.00 2.69
N GLU A 192 3.23 25.87 2.70
CA GLU A 192 3.92 24.85 1.89
C GLU A 192 3.68 23.44 2.46
N ALA A 193 3.69 23.28 3.79
CA ALA A 193 3.32 22.02 4.44
C ALA A 193 1.86 21.65 4.16
N ALA A 194 0.94 22.63 4.17
CA ALA A 194 -0.46 22.43 3.77
C ALA A 194 -0.58 21.93 2.33
N ALA A 195 0.15 22.53 1.40
CA ALA A 195 0.15 22.10 -0.01
C ALA A 195 0.70 20.67 -0.19
N ILE A 196 1.69 20.26 0.62
CA ILE A 196 2.21 18.88 0.60
C ILE A 196 1.19 17.91 1.21
N ARG A 197 0.55 18.26 2.33
CA ARG A 197 -0.56 17.48 2.91
C ARG A 197 -1.65 17.27 1.86
N ASP A 198 -2.15 18.34 1.26
CA ASP A 198 -3.29 18.28 0.33
C ASP A 198 -2.96 17.37 -0.87
N ARG A 199 -1.76 17.50 -1.44
CA ARG A 199 -1.30 16.61 -2.51
C ARG A 199 -1.13 15.16 -2.06
N THR A 200 -0.79 14.92 -0.79
CA THR A 200 -0.70 13.57 -0.23
C THR A 200 -2.08 12.96 -0.09
N LEU A 201 -3.06 13.73 0.41
CA LEU A 201 -4.47 13.31 0.47
C LEU A 201 -5.04 13.02 -0.92
N ASP A 202 -4.69 13.85 -1.91
CA ASP A 202 -5.15 13.68 -3.30
C ASP A 202 -4.72 12.34 -3.92
N LEU A 203 -3.56 11.79 -3.52
CA LEU A 203 -3.13 10.45 -3.97
C LEU A 203 -4.10 9.33 -3.55
N PHE A 204 -4.82 9.51 -2.44
CA PHE A 204 -5.77 8.53 -1.93
C PHE A 204 -7.21 8.84 -2.36
N LYS A 205 -7.54 10.12 -2.59
CA LYS A 205 -8.85 10.54 -3.10
C LYS A 205 -9.05 10.13 -4.57
N HIS A 206 -8.01 10.28 -5.39
CA HIS A 206 -8.10 10.03 -6.83
C HIS A 206 -7.26 8.82 -7.26
N ASP A 207 -7.87 7.97 -8.08
CA ASP A 207 -7.17 6.93 -8.84
C ASP A 207 -6.70 7.55 -10.17
N GLU A 208 -5.53 8.19 -10.19
CA GLU A 208 -5.08 8.92 -11.38
C GLU A 208 -4.34 8.02 -12.38
N TYR A 209 -5.05 7.78 -13.48
CA TYR A 209 -4.75 6.91 -14.62
C TYR A 209 -3.47 7.17 -15.43
N ALA A 210 -2.62 8.14 -15.08
CA ALA A 210 -1.65 8.68 -16.06
C ALA A 210 -0.20 8.88 -15.57
N SER A 211 0.19 8.45 -14.37
CA SER A 211 1.61 8.57 -13.95
C SER A 211 2.08 7.43 -13.05
N PRO A 212 3.39 7.06 -13.07
CA PRO A 212 3.95 6.11 -12.13
C PRO A 212 3.85 6.67 -10.69
N GLU A 213 2.88 6.15 -9.93
CA GLU A 213 2.54 6.61 -8.58
C GLU A 213 3.72 6.61 -7.61
N GLY A 214 4.62 5.63 -7.73
CA GLY A 214 5.85 5.60 -6.93
C GLY A 214 6.73 6.84 -7.11
N GLY A 215 6.73 7.44 -8.30
CA GLY A 215 7.45 8.70 -8.55
C GLY A 215 6.80 9.91 -7.88
N ARG A 216 5.46 9.93 -7.79
CA ARG A 216 4.73 11.03 -7.13
C ARG A 216 4.92 11.02 -5.62
N LEU A 217 4.78 9.86 -4.99
CA LEU A 217 4.99 9.75 -3.55
C LEU A 217 6.44 10.05 -3.17
N ALA A 218 7.42 9.51 -3.90
CA ALA A 218 8.83 9.83 -3.70
C ALA A 218 9.12 11.34 -3.87
N ALA A 219 8.52 11.99 -4.87
CA ALA A 219 8.67 13.43 -5.06
C ALA A 219 8.05 14.25 -3.91
N LEU A 220 6.92 13.81 -3.34
CA LEU A 220 6.32 14.45 -2.16
C LEU A 220 7.21 14.29 -0.93
N VAL A 221 7.76 13.09 -0.71
CA VAL A 221 8.72 12.83 0.39
C VAL A 221 9.95 13.71 0.25
N GLY A 222 10.52 13.84 -0.96
CA GLY A 222 11.66 14.73 -1.23
C GLY A 222 11.35 16.20 -0.90
N LYS A 223 10.23 16.73 -1.39
CA LYS A 223 9.81 18.10 -1.08
C LYS A 223 9.56 18.34 0.41
N ALA A 224 8.97 17.36 1.09
CA ALA A 224 8.74 17.44 2.52
C ALA A 224 10.05 17.43 3.32
N ALA A 225 11.03 16.63 2.90
CA ALA A 225 12.36 16.61 3.51
C ALA A 225 13.11 17.93 3.30
N GLU A 226 13.03 18.51 2.10
CA GLU A 226 13.58 19.85 1.79
C GLU A 226 12.96 20.92 2.69
N LEU A 227 11.64 20.92 2.84
CA LEU A 227 10.94 21.87 3.71
C LEU A 227 11.31 21.68 5.18
N LEU A 228 11.46 20.45 5.68
CA LEU A 228 11.94 20.22 7.04
C LEU A 228 13.37 20.73 7.23
N ALA A 229 14.23 20.60 6.22
CA ALA A 229 15.60 21.10 6.27
C ALA A 229 15.65 22.64 6.30
N THR A 230 14.74 23.33 5.62
CA THR A 230 14.67 24.81 5.66
C THR A 230 14.07 25.31 6.97
N LEU A 231 13.13 24.58 7.56
CA LEU A 231 12.52 24.89 8.86
C LEU A 231 13.45 24.56 10.03
N ALA A 232 14.36 23.60 9.86
CA ALA A 232 15.45 23.37 10.80
C ALA A 232 16.37 24.59 10.78
N THR A 233 16.14 25.51 11.70
CA THR A 233 17.09 26.59 11.98
C THR A 233 18.42 25.90 12.32
N PRO A 234 19.53 26.20 11.63
CA PRO A 234 20.84 25.76 12.09
C PRO A 234 20.94 26.22 13.54
N ALA A 235 21.20 25.33 14.48
CA ALA A 235 21.55 25.75 15.83
C ALA A 235 22.65 26.78 15.64
N GLN A 236 22.37 28.07 15.92
CA GLN A 236 23.43 29.07 15.90
C GLN A 236 24.52 28.48 16.79
N PRO A 237 25.79 28.41 16.34
CA PRO A 237 26.86 28.14 17.28
C PRO A 237 26.65 29.16 18.40
N GLY A 238 26.35 28.65 19.60
CA GLY A 238 26.16 29.52 20.76
C GLY A 238 27.34 30.49 20.82
N PRO A 239 27.13 31.73 21.28
CA PRO A 239 28.22 32.71 21.36
C PRO A 239 29.45 32.01 21.93
N GLY A 240 30.52 31.99 21.13
CA GLY A 240 31.77 31.37 21.55
C GLY A 240 32.18 31.94 22.90
N PRO A 241 32.87 31.15 23.75
CA PRO A 241 33.29 31.64 25.06
C PRO A 241 34.00 32.99 24.88
N PRO A 242 33.65 34.02 25.69
CA PRO A 242 34.28 35.33 25.62
C PRO A 242 35.82 35.26 25.52
N PRO A 243 36.47 36.22 24.86
CA PRO A 243 37.94 36.28 24.83
C PRO A 243 38.47 36.35 26.28
N GLY A 244 39.30 35.38 26.69
CA GLY A 244 39.84 35.27 28.05
C GLY A 244 39.44 34.02 28.82
N TRP A 245 38.60 33.16 28.24
CA TRP A 245 38.26 31.88 28.87
C TRP A 245 39.46 30.92 28.82
N PRO A 246 39.99 30.44 29.96
CA PRO A 246 40.95 29.34 29.96
C PRO A 246 40.39 28.16 29.17
N THR A 247 41.18 27.68 28.21
CA THR A 247 40.84 26.51 27.41
C THR A 247 40.55 25.33 28.35
N PRO A 248 39.50 24.53 28.09
CA PRO A 248 39.21 23.36 28.90
C PRO A 248 40.45 22.47 28.99
N VAL A 249 40.88 22.13 30.21
CA VAL A 249 42.05 21.25 30.41
C VAL A 249 41.79 19.94 29.65
N PRO A 250 42.68 19.53 28.73
CA PRO A 250 42.50 18.28 28.01
C PRO A 250 42.48 17.11 29.01
N THR A 251 41.55 16.16 28.82
CA THR A 251 41.47 14.97 29.67
C THR A 251 42.78 14.18 29.55
N PRO A 252 43.48 13.88 30.67
CA PRO A 252 44.73 13.12 30.61
C PRO A 252 44.52 11.72 30.00
N PRO A 253 45.51 11.16 29.28
CA PRO A 253 45.43 9.80 28.77
C PRO A 253 45.12 8.80 29.90
N GLY A 254 44.17 7.90 29.68
CA GLY A 254 43.72 6.92 30.67
C GLY A 254 42.54 7.36 31.56
N PHE A 255 42.01 8.57 31.37
CA PHE A 255 40.81 9.05 32.05
C PHE A 255 39.66 9.30 31.06
N THR A 256 38.43 9.01 31.47
CA THR A 256 37.20 9.34 30.74
C THR A 256 36.49 10.48 31.45
N ARG A 257 36.04 11.50 30.71
CA ARG A 257 35.34 12.66 31.28
C ARG A 257 33.89 12.27 31.63
N VAL A 258 33.57 12.32 32.92
CA VAL A 258 32.24 11.92 33.46
C VAL A 258 31.34 13.13 33.71
N ASP A 259 31.90 14.25 34.17
CA ASP A 259 31.21 15.54 34.32
C ASP A 259 32.21 16.67 34.05
N ALA A 260 31.72 17.82 33.58
CA ALA A 260 32.52 19.02 33.38
C ALA A 260 31.63 20.27 33.41
N GLY A 261 32.02 21.26 34.20
CA GLY A 261 31.32 22.52 34.31
C GLY A 261 32.24 23.64 34.81
N ARG A 262 31.86 24.89 34.58
CA ARG A 262 32.55 26.07 35.09
C ARG A 262 31.51 27.06 35.63
N LYS A 263 31.76 27.58 36.83
CA LYS A 263 30.99 28.65 37.46
C LYS A 263 31.97 29.74 37.90
N GLU A 264 31.61 31.00 37.71
CA GLU A 264 32.43 32.17 38.02
C GLU A 264 31.67 33.08 38.99
N HIS A 265 32.41 33.93 39.72
CA HIS A 265 31.86 34.89 40.69
C HIS A 265 30.84 34.29 41.67
N LEU A 266 31.13 33.09 42.14
CA LEU A 266 30.31 32.45 43.17
C LEU A 266 30.49 33.21 44.48
N ASP A 267 29.39 33.62 45.09
CA ASP A 267 29.39 34.02 46.49
C ASP A 267 29.77 32.83 47.40
N PRO A 268 30.09 33.06 48.69
CA PRO A 268 30.52 32.00 49.59
C PRO A 268 29.54 30.83 49.71
N ASP A 269 28.23 31.08 49.67
CA ASP A 269 27.20 30.05 49.81
C ASP A 269 27.11 29.21 48.53
N ALA A 270 27.13 29.85 47.37
CA ALA A 270 27.10 29.21 46.06
C ALA A 270 28.39 28.42 45.77
N ALA A 271 29.55 28.93 46.22
CA ALA A 271 30.83 28.22 46.14
C ALA A 271 30.82 26.96 47.01
N THR A 272 30.29 27.06 48.22
CA THR A 272 30.14 25.92 49.13
C THR A 272 29.23 24.86 48.52
N ALA A 273 28.06 25.24 48.02
CA ALA A 273 27.12 24.31 47.40
C ALA A 273 27.71 23.55 46.20
N GLU A 274 28.50 24.21 45.34
CA GLU A 274 29.13 23.53 44.21
C GLU A 274 30.22 22.56 44.65
N LEU A 275 31.04 22.92 45.65
CA LEU A 275 32.05 22.02 46.20
C LEU A 275 31.42 20.79 46.87
N GLU A 276 30.28 20.95 47.54
CA GLU A 276 29.52 19.82 48.09
C GLU A 276 28.95 18.92 47.00
N ARG A 277 28.40 19.50 45.92
CA ARG A 277 27.94 18.73 44.75
C ARG A 277 29.07 17.90 44.15
N LEU A 278 30.26 18.49 43.97
CA LEU A 278 31.43 17.81 43.40
C LEU A 278 31.98 16.74 44.35
N ARG A 279 32.01 17.01 45.67
CA ARG A 279 32.35 16.02 46.70
C ARG A 279 31.42 14.81 46.59
N ASP A 280 30.12 15.04 46.56
CA ASP A 280 29.11 13.99 46.51
C ASP A 280 29.17 13.20 45.18
N LEU A 281 29.55 13.85 44.08
CA LEU A 281 29.78 13.18 42.80
C LEU A 281 30.98 12.23 42.86
N VAL A 282 32.13 12.68 43.36
CA VAL A 282 33.35 11.87 43.45
C VAL A 282 33.18 10.73 44.44
N ALA A 283 32.40 10.93 45.51
CA ALA A 283 32.12 9.89 46.50
C ALA A 283 31.28 8.71 45.97
N ARG A 284 30.58 8.86 44.84
CA ARG A 284 29.74 7.80 44.26
C ARG A 284 30.54 6.62 43.68
N ASP A 285 31.79 6.86 43.31
CA ASP A 285 32.65 5.82 42.72
C ASP A 285 34.13 6.08 43.07
N ALA A 286 34.75 5.09 43.72
CA ALA A 286 36.13 5.14 44.15
C ALA A 286 37.15 5.27 43.00
N ALA A 287 36.74 5.02 41.75
CA ALA A 287 37.56 5.23 40.56
C ALA A 287 37.55 6.69 40.06
N LEU A 288 36.61 7.53 40.52
CA LEU A 288 36.53 8.93 40.09
C LEU A 288 37.67 9.75 40.69
N ARG A 289 38.23 10.65 39.88
CA ARG A 289 39.24 11.62 40.28
C ARG A 289 38.79 13.00 39.83
N LEU A 290 38.88 13.97 40.74
CA LEU A 290 38.55 15.37 40.46
C LEU A 290 39.85 16.15 40.18
N THR A 291 39.91 16.78 39.02
CA THR A 291 40.90 17.82 38.72
C THR A 291 40.24 19.17 39.00
N LEU A 292 40.85 20.02 39.82
CA LEU A 292 40.30 21.31 40.23
C LEU A 292 41.35 22.41 40.02
N ASP A 293 41.02 23.40 39.19
CA ASP A 293 41.72 24.68 39.13
C ASP A 293 40.84 25.73 39.81
N TRP A 294 41.42 26.60 40.66
CA TRP A 294 40.68 27.66 41.36
C TRP A 294 41.34 29.02 41.17
N ILE A 295 40.53 30.07 41.14
CA ILE A 295 40.96 31.47 41.12
C ILE A 295 40.10 32.21 42.16
N VAL A 296 40.74 33.02 43.01
CA VAL A 296 40.06 33.85 44.02
C VAL A 296 40.32 35.31 43.65
N GLU A 297 39.24 36.03 43.37
CA GLU A 297 39.27 37.40 42.89
C GLU A 297 38.48 38.27 43.87
N ARG A 298 38.87 39.54 43.97
CA ARG A 298 38.17 40.54 44.78
C ARG A 298 37.44 41.45 43.82
N GLU A 299 36.19 41.73 44.09
CA GLU A 299 35.46 42.77 43.37
C GLU A 299 36.05 44.12 43.78
N ASP A 300 36.60 44.86 42.81
CA ASP A 300 37.07 46.22 43.04
C ASP A 300 35.85 47.15 43.12
N ASP A 301 35.76 47.95 44.20
CA ASP A 301 34.73 49.00 44.32
C ASP A 301 34.94 50.02 43.19
N ALA A 302 33.96 50.14 42.29
CA ALA A 302 33.92 51.16 41.23
C ALA A 302 33.59 52.56 41.78
#